data_AF-A0A1H6M4A9-F1
#
_entry.id   AF-A0A1H6M4A9-F1
#
_cell.length_a   1.000
_cell.length_b   1.000
_cell.length_c   1.000
_cell.angle_alpha   90.00
_cell.angle_beta   90.00
_cell.angle_gamma   90.00
#
_symmetry.space_group_name_H-M   'P 1'
#
loop_
_entity.id
_entity.type
_entity.pdbx_description
1 polymer ?
#
loop_
_entity_poly.entity_id
_entity_poly.type
_entity_poly.pdbx_seq_one_letter_code
_entity_poly.pdbx_strand_id
1 'polypeptide(L)'
;MEIYNSNADLSRRAVTYNLQGLSFREFLNFENDLNLEPVILEEILRNHQDISGSIVAQIKILPEFKKYLEYGYYPFYKEGLKVYPIRLQNVVNTILENDLPAVENIEYNTVYKIKKMLMIIASLVPFSPNIAKLSAEIETNRANTVRYLDYLQKAGLTINLLSSKKGISLMNKPDKVYLDNTNLQYALSLSGVNEGNLRETFFANQIKALHHLRTSQQGDFVVNDKYTFEVGGVNKRFDQIKNIKDSFVVTDNTETGFGNRIPLWLFGLMY
;
A
#
# COMPACT_ATOMS: atom_id res chain seq x y z
N MET A 1 15.82 0.47 19.63
CA MET A 1 16.86 0.97 18.72
C MET A 1 18.26 0.37 18.95
N GLU A 2 18.44 -0.66 19.81
CA GLU A 2 19.68 -1.47 19.88
C GLU A 2 19.54 -2.89 19.28
N ILE A 3 18.34 -3.25 18.83
CA ILE A 3 18.01 -4.62 18.38
C ILE A 3 18.64 -4.94 17.01
N TYR A 4 18.88 -3.92 16.16
CA TYR A 4 19.49 -4.13 14.85
C TYR A 4 21.02 -4.19 14.89
N ASN A 5 21.66 -3.62 15.91
CA ASN A 5 23.13 -3.47 15.99
C ASN A 5 23.82 -4.46 16.94
N SER A 6 23.09 -5.41 17.54
CA SER A 6 23.68 -6.48 18.35
C SER A 6 23.59 -7.84 17.64
N ASN A 7 24.60 -8.08 16.81
CA ASN A 7 25.22 -9.38 16.45
C ASN A 7 24.37 -10.65 16.65
N ALA A 8 23.96 -11.28 15.53
CA ALA A 8 23.80 -12.72 15.21
C ALA A 8 23.15 -13.74 16.19
N ASP A 9 22.91 -13.36 17.45
CA ASP A 9 22.46 -14.20 18.55
C ASP A 9 21.13 -13.68 19.12
N LEU A 10 20.93 -12.36 19.17
CA LEU A 10 19.64 -11.74 19.47
C LEU A 10 18.64 -11.87 18.31
N SER A 11 19.09 -11.88 17.05
CA SER A 11 18.23 -12.12 15.88
C SER A 11 17.64 -13.53 15.81
N ARG A 12 18.19 -14.51 16.56
CA ARG A 12 17.62 -15.86 16.70
C ARG A 12 16.64 -16.00 17.86
N ARG A 13 16.58 -15.02 18.78
CA ARG A 13 15.75 -15.06 20.00
C ARG A 13 14.70 -13.96 20.08
N ALA A 14 14.87 -12.87 19.33
CA ALA A 14 13.89 -11.81 19.23
C ALA A 14 12.89 -12.13 18.12
N VAL A 15 11.62 -12.31 18.49
CA VAL A 15 10.54 -12.35 17.51
C VAL A 15 10.33 -10.92 17.02
N THR A 16 10.83 -10.62 15.82
CA THR A 16 10.60 -9.33 15.17
C THR A 16 9.21 -9.32 14.58
N TYR A 17 8.30 -8.53 15.17
CA TYR A 17 7.01 -8.24 14.57
C TYR A 17 7.12 -6.92 13.81
N ASN A 18 6.72 -6.93 12.53
CA ASN A 18 6.55 -5.71 11.77
C ASN A 18 5.11 -5.23 11.98
N LEU A 19 4.94 -4.07 12.62
CA LEU A 19 3.61 -3.51 12.88
C LEU A 19 3.18 -2.67 11.68
N GLN A 20 2.17 -3.14 10.96
CA GLN A 20 1.53 -2.39 9.88
C GLN A 20 0.71 -1.22 10.46
N GLY A 21 0.48 -0.17 9.66
CA GLY A 21 -0.50 0.86 10.04
C GLY A 21 -1.91 0.27 10.17
N LEU A 22 -2.83 1.06 10.73
CA LEU A 22 -4.20 0.59 10.99
C LEU A 22 -4.83 0.04 9.71
N SER A 23 -5.42 -1.14 9.79
CA SER A 23 -6.35 -1.61 8.76
C SER A 23 -7.65 -0.78 8.78
N PHE A 24 -8.49 -0.92 7.75
CA PHE A 24 -9.79 -0.26 7.78
C PHE A 24 -10.67 -0.80 8.92
N ARG A 25 -10.58 -2.09 9.24
CA ARG A 25 -11.26 -2.70 10.39
C ARG A 25 -10.81 -2.10 11.71
N GLU A 26 -9.51 -1.96 11.92
CA GLU A 26 -8.98 -1.34 13.13
C GLU A 26 -9.43 0.11 13.25
N PHE A 27 -9.41 0.86 12.16
CA PHE A 27 -9.97 2.21 12.12
C PHE A 27 -11.48 2.22 12.45
N LEU A 28 -12.26 1.29 11.91
CA LEU A 28 -13.69 1.18 12.22
C LEU A 28 -13.93 0.91 13.70
N ASN A 29 -13.22 -0.05 14.30
CA ASN A 29 -13.31 -0.36 15.73
C ASN A 29 -12.80 0.79 16.62
N PHE A 30 -11.85 1.59 16.11
CA PHE A 30 -11.28 2.71 16.85
C PHE A 30 -12.14 3.99 16.78
N GLU A 31 -12.89 4.19 15.68
CA GLU A 31 -13.81 5.32 15.51
C GLU A 31 -15.23 5.03 15.98
N ASN A 32 -15.65 3.78 15.83
CA ASN A 32 -17.00 3.34 16.08
C ASN A 32 -16.86 2.18 17.06
N ASP A 33 -17.71 2.14 18.09
CA ASP A 33 -17.69 1.09 19.13
C ASP A 33 -18.16 -0.27 18.55
N LEU A 34 -17.43 -0.73 17.55
CA LEU A 34 -17.60 -1.95 16.78
C LEU A 34 -16.52 -2.92 17.24
N ASN A 35 -16.90 -4.20 17.30
CA ASN A 35 -15.99 -5.30 17.62
C ASN A 35 -15.86 -6.21 16.40
N LEU A 36 -15.34 -5.65 15.30
CA LEU A 36 -15.11 -6.41 14.08
C LEU A 36 -13.86 -7.28 14.21
N GLU A 37 -14.04 -8.58 14.00
CA GLU A 37 -12.96 -9.56 13.93
C GLU A 37 -12.31 -9.56 12.54
N PRO A 38 -11.02 -9.92 12.43
CA PRO A 38 -10.34 -10.06 11.14
C PRO A 38 -11.01 -11.11 10.25
N VAL A 39 -11.11 -10.83 8.95
CA VAL A 39 -11.71 -11.70 7.95
C VAL A 39 -10.65 -12.17 6.95
N ILE A 40 -10.39 -13.47 6.86
CA ILE A 40 -9.39 -14.01 5.94
C ILE A 40 -9.78 -13.78 4.46
N LEU A 41 -8.78 -13.69 3.58
CA LEU A 41 -8.98 -13.42 2.16
C LEU A 41 -9.96 -14.42 1.52
N GLU A 42 -9.83 -15.72 1.78
CA GLU A 42 -10.71 -16.75 1.22
C GLU A 42 -12.18 -16.55 1.57
N GLU A 43 -12.45 -16.03 2.77
CA GLU A 43 -13.80 -15.73 3.24
C GLU A 43 -14.35 -14.50 2.54
N ILE A 44 -13.55 -13.44 2.35
CA ILE A 44 -13.92 -12.29 1.51
C ILE A 44 -14.27 -12.77 0.09
N LEU A 45 -13.44 -13.63 -0.51
CA LEU A 45 -13.65 -14.09 -1.88
C LEU A 45 -14.95 -14.88 -2.07
N ARG A 46 -15.37 -15.65 -1.05
CA ARG A 46 -16.54 -16.55 -1.14
C ARG A 46 -17.82 -15.92 -0.58
N ASN A 47 -17.72 -15.19 0.51
CA ASN A 47 -18.85 -14.80 1.36
C ASN A 47 -18.92 -13.26 1.55
N HIS A 48 -18.30 -12.47 0.66
CA HIS A 48 -18.31 -11.00 0.75
C HIS A 48 -19.71 -10.39 0.89
N GLN A 49 -20.75 -11.01 0.31
CA GLN A 49 -22.11 -10.46 0.37
C GLN A 49 -22.69 -10.47 1.79
N ASP A 50 -22.51 -11.58 2.51
CA ASP A 50 -22.97 -11.70 3.90
C ASP A 50 -22.13 -10.83 4.83
N ILE A 51 -20.80 -10.82 4.64
CA ILE A 51 -19.89 -9.95 5.38
C ILE A 51 -20.30 -8.49 5.20
N SER A 52 -20.43 -8.02 3.95
CA SER A 52 -20.79 -6.63 3.68
C SER A 52 -22.18 -6.30 4.20
N GLY A 53 -23.16 -7.19 4.04
CA GLY A 53 -24.52 -6.99 4.53
C GLY A 53 -24.58 -6.78 6.05
N SER A 54 -23.84 -7.59 6.81
CA SER A 54 -23.81 -7.49 8.27
C SER A 54 -23.22 -6.17 8.79
N ILE A 55 -22.21 -5.62 8.11
CA ILE A 55 -21.53 -4.38 8.49
C ILE A 55 -22.34 -3.16 8.04
N VAL A 56 -22.83 -3.17 6.80
CA VAL A 56 -23.63 -2.05 6.24
C VAL A 56 -24.93 -1.84 7.00
N ALA A 57 -25.49 -2.91 7.60
CA ALA A 57 -26.65 -2.80 8.49
C ALA A 57 -26.37 -1.99 9.79
N GLN A 58 -25.11 -1.89 10.20
CA GLN A 58 -24.70 -1.23 11.45
C GLN A 58 -24.15 0.18 11.21
N ILE A 59 -23.53 0.44 10.06
CA ILE A 59 -22.83 1.69 9.79
C ILE A 59 -22.87 2.10 8.32
N LYS A 60 -22.83 3.41 8.06
CA LYS A 60 -22.61 3.96 6.72
C LYS A 60 -21.16 3.76 6.31
N ILE A 61 -20.87 2.64 5.66
CA ILE A 61 -19.49 2.19 5.43
C ILE A 61 -18.69 3.09 4.47
N LEU A 62 -19.33 3.62 3.41
CA LEU A 62 -18.61 4.40 2.38
C LEU A 62 -18.06 5.74 2.91
N PRO A 63 -18.81 6.53 3.71
CA PRO A 63 -18.25 7.69 4.39
C PRO A 63 -17.06 7.36 5.29
N GLU A 64 -17.13 6.29 6.09
CA GLU A 64 -16.02 5.88 6.96
C GLU A 64 -14.81 5.42 6.15
N PHE A 65 -15.04 4.71 5.04
CA PHE A 65 -13.97 4.29 4.16
C PHE A 65 -13.25 5.49 3.54
N LYS A 66 -13.99 6.54 3.13
CA LYS A 66 -13.38 7.77 2.64
C LYS A 66 -12.50 8.45 3.70
N LYS A 67 -12.97 8.54 4.94
CA LYS A 67 -12.17 9.08 6.06
C LYS A 67 -10.88 8.27 6.25
N TYR A 68 -11.00 6.94 6.20
CA TYR A 68 -9.85 6.05 6.34
C TYR A 68 -8.78 6.32 5.27
N LEU A 69 -9.21 6.45 4.01
CA LEU A 69 -8.32 6.69 2.88
C LEU A 69 -7.60 8.04 2.98
N GLU A 70 -8.21 9.05 3.60
CA GLU A 70 -7.64 10.39 3.78
C GLU A 70 -6.72 10.50 5.01
N TYR A 71 -7.10 9.90 6.13
CA TYR A 71 -6.37 10.08 7.41
C TYR A 71 -6.42 8.89 8.39
N GLY A 72 -7.02 7.75 8.06
CA GLY A 72 -7.24 6.67 9.03
C GLY A 72 -6.10 5.66 9.24
N TYR A 73 -5.12 5.59 8.33
CA TYR A 73 -4.00 4.65 8.42
C TYR A 73 -3.07 4.86 9.64
N TYR A 74 -2.82 6.10 10.08
CA TYR A 74 -1.92 6.37 11.22
C TYR A 74 -2.68 6.98 12.40
N PRO A 75 -2.70 6.35 13.60
CA PRO A 75 -3.62 6.70 14.70
C PRO A 75 -3.50 8.13 15.23
N PHE A 76 -2.38 8.82 14.99
CA PHE A 76 -2.14 10.19 15.44
C PHE A 76 -3.02 11.25 14.73
N TYR A 77 -3.89 10.87 13.77
CA TYR A 77 -4.90 11.79 13.23
C TYR A 77 -5.86 12.34 14.30
N LYS A 78 -6.08 11.58 15.39
CA LYS A 78 -6.89 12.00 16.54
C LYS A 78 -6.37 13.28 17.22
N GLU A 79 -5.08 13.56 17.10
CA GLU A 79 -4.47 14.77 17.68
C GLU A 79 -4.78 16.05 16.87
N GLY A 80 -5.33 15.91 15.65
CA GLY A 80 -5.85 17.03 14.88
C GLY A 80 -5.78 16.83 13.37
N LEU A 81 -6.94 16.74 12.71
CA LEU A 81 -7.04 16.52 11.26
C LEU A 81 -6.37 17.61 10.42
N LYS A 82 -6.43 18.88 10.86
CA LYS A 82 -5.82 20.00 10.12
C LYS A 82 -4.29 19.94 10.08
N VAL A 83 -3.66 19.42 11.15
CA VAL A 83 -2.20 19.34 11.27
C VAL A 83 -1.67 17.98 10.83
N TYR A 84 -2.54 17.00 10.64
CA TYR A 84 -2.20 15.63 10.31
C TYR A 84 -1.30 15.49 9.07
N PRO A 85 -1.59 16.12 7.90
CA PRO A 85 -0.72 16.02 6.74
C PRO A 85 0.70 16.56 6.99
N ILE A 86 0.81 17.70 7.70
CA ILE A 86 2.09 18.32 8.04
C ILE A 86 2.90 17.39 8.96
N ARG A 87 2.25 16.78 9.95
CA ARG A 87 2.89 15.82 10.84
C ARG A 87 3.37 14.58 10.08
N LEU A 88 2.56 14.06 9.16
CA LEU A 88 2.96 12.92 8.34
C LEU A 88 4.17 13.27 7.45
N GLN A 89 4.22 14.47 6.86
CA GLN A 89 5.41 14.94 6.15
C GLN A 89 6.65 15.00 7.06
N ASN A 90 6.50 15.44 8.31
CA ASN A 90 7.60 15.46 9.28
C ASN A 90 8.08 14.05 9.65
N VAL A 91 7.17 13.08 9.77
CA VAL A 91 7.53 11.67 9.96
C VAL A 91 8.33 11.16 8.77
N VAL A 92 7.89 11.42 7.54
CA VAL A 92 8.63 11.05 6.32
C VAL A 92 10.03 11.69 6.30
N ASN A 93 10.16 12.95 6.68
CA ASN A 93 11.45 13.63 6.76
C ASN A 93 12.37 12.98 7.81
N THR A 94 11.86 12.69 9.01
CA THR A 94 12.61 11.98 10.06
C THR A 94 13.11 10.62 9.58
N ILE A 95 12.25 9.85 8.92
CA ILE A 95 12.61 8.54 8.35
C ILE A 95 13.77 8.68 7.35
N LEU A 96 13.70 9.66 6.45
CA LEU A 96 14.70 9.81 5.39
C LEU A 96 16.00 10.46 5.86
N GLU A 97 15.95 11.39 6.81
CA GLU A 97 17.12 12.16 7.27
C GLU A 97 17.83 11.55 8.47
N ASN A 98 17.12 10.80 9.31
CA ASN A 98 17.69 10.26 10.55
C ASN A 98 17.71 8.73 10.52
N ASP A 99 16.55 8.09 10.32
CA ASP A 99 16.43 6.64 10.49
C ASP A 99 17.15 5.86 9.38
N LEU A 100 16.95 6.26 8.12
CA LEU A 100 17.54 5.58 6.96
C LEU A 100 19.09 5.69 6.95
N PRO A 101 19.71 6.87 7.16
CA PRO A 101 21.18 6.97 7.26
C PRO A 101 21.78 6.18 8.42
N ALA A 102 21.06 6.06 9.53
CA ALA A 102 21.51 5.29 10.69
C ALA A 102 21.60 3.77 10.41
N VAL A 103 20.83 3.26 9.45
CA VAL A 103 20.78 1.83 9.10
C VAL A 103 21.61 1.49 7.86
N GLU A 104 21.52 2.29 6.79
CA GLU A 104 22.10 1.95 5.48
C GLU A 104 23.45 2.65 5.18
N ASN A 105 24.00 3.40 6.15
CA ASN A 105 25.27 4.15 6.07
C ASN A 105 25.41 4.94 4.76
N ILE A 106 24.46 5.85 4.53
CA ILE A 106 24.40 6.68 3.30
C ILE A 106 24.76 8.14 3.59
N GLU A 107 25.45 8.77 2.65
CA GLU A 107 25.81 10.18 2.73
C GLU A 107 24.61 11.12 2.55
N TYR A 108 24.74 12.36 3.04
CA TYR A 108 23.70 13.39 2.93
C TYR A 108 23.21 13.63 1.50
N ASN A 109 24.12 13.65 0.51
CA ASN A 109 23.74 13.83 -0.89
C ASN A 109 22.86 12.67 -1.41
N THR A 110 23.05 11.46 -0.88
CA THR A 110 22.21 10.30 -1.22
C THR A 110 20.80 10.46 -0.64
N VAL A 111 20.67 10.96 0.59
CA VAL A 111 19.37 11.29 1.20
C VAL A 111 18.59 12.28 0.35
N TYR A 112 19.26 13.35 -0.13
CA TYR A 112 18.63 14.33 -1.01
C TYR A 112 18.06 13.69 -2.28
N LYS A 113 18.81 12.78 -2.91
CA LYS A 113 18.36 12.06 -4.12
C LYS A 113 17.19 11.11 -3.85
N ILE A 114 17.17 10.47 -2.67
CA ILE A 114 16.05 9.60 -2.24
C ILE A 114 14.79 10.45 -1.98
N LYS A 115 14.92 11.61 -1.35
CA LYS A 115 13.82 12.58 -1.18
C LYS A 115 13.27 13.04 -2.53
N LYS A 116 14.15 13.43 -3.46
CA LYS A 116 13.77 13.83 -4.82
C LYS A 116 13.02 12.70 -5.52
N MET A 117 13.50 11.46 -5.41
CA MET A 117 12.80 10.27 -5.93
C MET A 117 11.40 10.10 -5.34
N LEU A 118 11.26 10.20 -4.01
CA LEU A 118 9.95 10.06 -3.36
C LEU A 118 8.96 11.11 -3.86
N MET A 119 9.41 12.36 -4.02
CA MET A 119 8.56 13.44 -4.54
C MET A 119 8.14 13.22 -6.00
N ILE A 120 9.02 12.66 -6.83
CA ILE A 120 8.69 12.27 -8.22
C ILE A 120 7.63 11.16 -8.21
N ILE A 121 7.80 10.12 -7.37
CA ILE A 121 6.84 9.03 -7.23
C ILE A 121 5.48 9.57 -6.77
N ALA A 122 5.46 10.44 -5.76
CA ALA A 122 4.24 11.03 -5.23
C ALA A 122 3.48 11.88 -6.27
N SER A 123 4.19 12.43 -7.25
CA SER A 123 3.61 13.27 -8.31
C SER A 123 3.15 12.49 -9.55
N LEU A 124 3.60 11.24 -9.74
CA LEU A 124 3.44 10.46 -10.97
C LEU A 124 2.67 9.15 -10.77
N VAL A 125 1.54 9.18 -10.06
CA VAL A 125 0.85 7.95 -9.62
C VAL A 125 -0.38 7.59 -10.51
N PRO A 126 -0.50 6.34 -11.00
CA PRO A 126 0.37 5.19 -10.76
C PRO A 126 1.72 5.27 -11.48
N PHE A 127 2.81 5.04 -10.74
CA PHE A 127 4.17 5.19 -11.28
C PHE A 127 4.70 3.86 -11.82
N SER A 128 4.84 3.77 -13.13
CA SER A 128 5.59 2.69 -13.79
C SER A 128 7.01 3.20 -14.08
N PRO A 129 8.02 2.83 -13.29
CA PRO A 129 9.32 3.49 -13.35
C PRO A 129 10.03 3.22 -14.67
N ASN A 130 10.30 4.29 -15.42
CA ASN A 130 11.36 4.29 -16.42
C ASN A 130 12.68 4.57 -15.71
N ILE A 131 13.41 3.52 -15.35
CA ILE A 131 14.66 3.62 -14.57
C ILE A 131 15.69 4.53 -15.23
N ALA A 132 15.76 4.60 -16.57
CA ALA A 132 16.70 5.50 -17.25
C ALA A 132 16.36 6.98 -17.03
N LYS A 133 15.07 7.32 -17.18
CA LYS A 133 14.59 8.68 -16.96
C LYS A 133 14.70 9.06 -15.49
N LEU A 134 14.25 8.18 -14.60
CA LEU A 134 14.32 8.41 -13.16
C LEU A 134 15.76 8.58 -12.66
N SER A 135 16.71 7.76 -13.14
CA SER A 135 18.11 7.90 -12.78
C SER A 135 18.71 9.23 -13.21
N ALA A 136 18.31 9.73 -14.39
CA ALA A 136 18.72 11.05 -14.87
C ALA A 136 18.11 12.18 -14.02
N GLU A 137 16.81 12.11 -13.74
CA GLU A 137 16.11 13.14 -12.93
C GLU A 137 16.66 13.26 -11.51
N ILE A 138 17.06 12.15 -10.88
CA ILE A 138 17.66 12.16 -9.54
C ILE A 138 19.20 12.18 -9.56
N GLU A 139 19.80 12.37 -10.74
CA GLU A 139 21.24 12.55 -10.92
C GLU A 139 22.07 11.40 -10.33
N THR A 140 21.72 10.17 -10.69
CA THR A 140 22.42 8.94 -10.26
C THR A 140 22.47 7.90 -11.38
N ASN A 141 23.09 6.74 -11.10
CA ASN A 141 23.12 5.62 -12.04
C ASN A 141 21.94 4.64 -11.80
N ARG A 142 21.65 3.79 -12.78
CA ARG A 142 20.52 2.85 -12.74
C ARG A 142 20.54 1.90 -11.54
N ALA A 143 21.73 1.42 -11.14
CA ALA A 143 21.87 0.50 -10.02
C ALA A 143 21.49 1.18 -8.70
N ASN A 144 21.98 2.40 -8.48
CA ASN A 144 21.62 3.21 -7.32
C ASN A 144 20.13 3.59 -7.34
N THR A 145 19.53 3.86 -8.50
CA THR A 145 18.08 4.12 -8.58
C THR A 145 17.26 2.93 -8.09
N VAL A 146 17.60 1.70 -8.48
CA VAL A 146 16.91 0.50 -7.98
C VAL A 146 17.14 0.32 -6.48
N ARG A 147 18.38 0.56 -6.00
CA ARG A 147 18.72 0.51 -4.57
C ARG A 147 17.94 1.55 -3.75
N TYR A 148 17.73 2.75 -4.27
CA TYR A 148 16.97 3.80 -3.57
C TYR A 148 15.47 3.48 -3.52
N LEU A 149 14.92 2.81 -4.54
CA LEU A 149 13.56 2.27 -4.48
C LEU A 149 13.45 1.21 -3.37
N ASP A 150 14.43 0.32 -3.25
CA ASP A 150 14.49 -0.67 -2.16
C ASP A 150 14.54 0.00 -0.78
N TYR A 151 15.34 1.05 -0.63
CA TYR A 151 15.38 1.85 0.60
C TYR A 151 14.02 2.46 0.97
N LEU A 152 13.31 3.05 0.00
CA LEU A 152 11.97 3.60 0.24
C LEU A 152 10.96 2.52 0.64
N GLN A 153 11.06 1.32 0.08
CA GLN A 153 10.20 0.19 0.47
C GLN A 153 10.51 -0.30 1.88
N LYS A 154 11.79 -0.49 2.22
CA LYS A 154 12.22 -0.88 3.58
C LYS A 154 11.81 0.15 4.63
N ALA A 155 11.83 1.42 4.26
CA ALA A 155 11.39 2.54 5.09
C ALA A 155 9.86 2.64 5.25
N GLY A 156 9.07 1.77 4.59
CA GLY A 156 7.61 1.80 4.65
C GLY A 156 6.99 2.99 3.93
N LEU A 157 7.67 3.55 2.92
CA LEU A 157 7.21 4.71 2.17
C LEU A 157 6.67 4.35 0.79
N THR A 158 7.09 3.21 0.22
CA THR A 158 6.62 2.71 -1.07
C THR A 158 6.30 1.22 -1.08
N ILE A 159 5.47 0.80 -2.04
CA ILE A 159 5.25 -0.59 -2.42
C ILE A 159 5.87 -0.78 -3.81
N ASN A 160 6.88 -1.64 -3.94
CA ASN A 160 7.53 -1.93 -5.21
C ASN A 160 7.11 -3.32 -5.69
N LEU A 161 6.24 -3.38 -6.70
CA LEU A 161 5.73 -4.65 -7.23
C LEU A 161 6.54 -5.15 -8.41
N LEU A 162 6.91 -6.43 -8.35
CA LEU A 162 7.52 -7.17 -9.46
C LEU A 162 6.42 -7.86 -10.29
N SER A 163 6.72 -8.07 -11.58
CA SER A 163 5.87 -8.88 -12.45
C SER A 163 5.83 -10.35 -12.06
N SER A 164 4.64 -10.94 -12.16
CA SER A 164 4.40 -12.39 -12.08
C SER A 164 5.22 -13.23 -13.09
N LYS A 165 5.69 -12.65 -14.20
CA LYS A 165 6.50 -13.36 -15.22
C LYS A 165 7.97 -13.54 -14.86
N LYS A 166 8.52 -12.71 -13.98
CA LYS A 166 9.98 -12.66 -13.74
C LYS A 166 10.34 -13.50 -12.52
N GLY A 167 11.46 -14.22 -12.60
CA GLY A 167 12.06 -14.87 -11.44
C GLY A 167 12.45 -13.85 -10.37
N ILE A 168 12.52 -14.26 -9.11
CA ILE A 168 12.88 -13.37 -7.99
C ILE A 168 14.37 -13.06 -8.07
N SER A 169 14.73 -11.80 -8.33
CA SER A 169 16.09 -11.29 -8.18
C SER A 169 16.02 -9.93 -7.48
N LEU A 170 16.87 -9.73 -6.47
CA LEU A 170 17.02 -8.48 -5.71
C LEU A 170 17.37 -7.28 -6.61
N MET A 171 17.89 -7.53 -7.82
CA MET A 171 18.28 -6.51 -8.80
C MET A 171 17.19 -6.24 -9.84
N ASN A 172 16.03 -6.90 -9.75
CA ASN A 172 14.94 -6.64 -10.68
C ASN A 172 14.36 -5.25 -10.44
N LYS A 173 14.28 -4.46 -11.51
CA LYS A 173 13.49 -3.23 -11.47
C LYS A 173 12.03 -3.58 -11.13
N PRO A 174 11.35 -2.81 -10.26
CA PRO A 174 9.91 -2.93 -10.13
C PRO A 174 9.21 -2.59 -11.45
N ASP A 175 8.07 -3.23 -11.64
CA ASP A 175 7.19 -2.98 -12.78
C ASP A 175 6.18 -1.88 -12.44
N LYS A 176 5.74 -1.81 -11.17
CA LYS A 176 4.86 -0.75 -10.66
C LYS A 176 5.29 -0.34 -9.25
N VAL A 177 5.22 0.95 -8.95
CA VAL A 177 5.56 1.53 -7.64
C VAL A 177 4.40 2.38 -7.17
N TYR A 178 3.99 2.18 -5.91
CA TYR A 178 2.99 2.99 -5.23
C TYR A 178 3.61 3.63 -3.98
N LEU A 179 3.03 4.74 -3.51
CA LEU A 179 3.23 5.13 -2.11
C LEU A 179 2.65 4.05 -1.20
N ASP A 180 3.21 3.89 0.00
CA ASP A 180 2.87 2.77 0.90
C ASP A 180 1.38 2.68 1.22
N ASN A 181 0.73 3.82 1.43
CA ASN A 181 -0.67 3.95 1.79
C ASN A 181 -1.25 5.24 1.20
N THR A 182 -2.58 5.37 1.27
CA THR A 182 -3.32 6.49 0.69
C THR A 182 -3.09 7.79 1.46
N ASN A 183 -2.85 7.73 2.77
CA ASN A 183 -2.58 8.92 3.58
C ASN A 183 -1.26 9.61 3.17
N LEU A 184 -0.25 8.84 2.79
CA LEU A 184 0.97 9.39 2.17
C LEU A 184 0.67 10.10 0.85
N GLN A 185 -0.28 9.60 0.05
CA GLN A 185 -0.69 10.28 -1.19
C GLN A 185 -1.32 11.64 -0.91
N TYR A 186 -2.23 11.71 0.07
CA TYR A 186 -2.83 12.97 0.48
C TYR A 186 -1.80 13.94 1.07
N ALA A 187 -0.84 13.43 1.84
CA ALA A 187 0.16 14.27 2.49
C ALA A 187 1.28 14.75 1.56
N LEU A 188 1.67 13.97 0.54
CA LEU A 188 2.81 14.26 -0.32
C LEU A 188 2.43 14.74 -1.73
N SER A 189 1.18 14.55 -2.18
CA SER A 189 0.77 14.98 -3.51
C SER A 189 0.65 16.50 -3.60
N LEU A 190 1.33 17.07 -4.60
CA LEU A 190 1.27 18.51 -4.93
C LEU A 190 0.16 18.84 -5.95
N SER A 191 -0.29 17.85 -6.72
CA SER A 191 -1.20 18.02 -7.88
C SER A 191 -2.58 17.40 -7.66
N GLY A 192 -2.92 17.04 -6.43
CA GLY A 192 -4.15 16.32 -6.09
C GLY A 192 -4.01 14.80 -6.21
N VAL A 193 -5.02 14.08 -5.74
CA VAL A 193 -4.99 12.61 -5.66
C VAL A 193 -5.71 11.99 -6.85
N ASN A 194 -5.06 11.03 -7.53
CA ASN A 194 -5.70 10.26 -8.59
C ASN A 194 -6.52 9.11 -7.98
N GLU A 195 -7.85 9.17 -8.13
CA GLU A 195 -8.78 8.16 -7.58
C GLU A 195 -8.47 6.72 -8.03
N GLY A 196 -8.03 6.53 -9.28
CA GLY A 196 -7.63 5.21 -9.78
C GLY A 196 -6.45 4.65 -8.99
N ASN A 197 -5.43 5.49 -8.83
CA ASN A 197 -4.25 5.13 -8.07
C ASN A 197 -4.52 4.92 -6.58
N LEU A 198 -5.41 5.72 -5.99
CA LEU A 198 -5.78 5.61 -4.59
C LEU A 198 -6.39 4.24 -4.30
N ARG A 199 -7.30 3.77 -5.17
CA ARG A 199 -7.90 2.43 -5.07
C ARG A 199 -6.86 1.31 -5.14
N GLU A 200 -6.00 1.37 -6.14
CA GLU A 200 -4.92 0.40 -6.34
C GLU A 200 -3.95 0.39 -5.14
N THR A 201 -3.66 1.56 -4.58
CA THR A 201 -2.75 1.69 -3.43
C THR A 201 -3.37 1.13 -2.16
N PHE A 202 -4.64 1.43 -1.88
CA PHE A 202 -5.34 0.81 -0.76
C PHE A 202 -5.34 -0.71 -0.89
N PHE A 203 -5.73 -1.24 -2.06
CA PHE A 203 -5.73 -2.68 -2.31
C PHE A 203 -4.34 -3.29 -2.09
N ALA A 204 -3.31 -2.68 -2.68
CA ALA A 204 -1.94 -3.16 -2.57
C ALA A 204 -1.45 -3.14 -1.12
N ASN A 205 -1.74 -2.08 -0.37
CA ASN A 205 -1.37 -1.92 1.03
C ASN A 205 -2.00 -2.99 1.93
N GLN A 206 -3.31 -3.20 1.81
CA GLN A 206 -4.02 -4.17 2.66
C GLN A 206 -3.63 -5.62 2.32
N ILE A 207 -3.47 -5.93 1.03
CA ILE A 207 -3.10 -7.29 0.59
C ILE A 207 -1.66 -7.62 0.98
N LYS A 208 -0.70 -6.72 0.75
CA LYS A 208 0.72 -7.02 1.00
C LYS A 208 1.04 -7.29 2.48
N ALA A 209 0.17 -6.82 3.38
CA ALA A 209 0.34 -7.01 4.82
C ALA A 209 0.30 -8.51 5.20
N LEU A 210 -0.47 -9.32 4.46
CA LEU A 210 -0.72 -10.73 4.78
C LEU A 210 -0.40 -11.69 3.64
N HIS A 211 -0.27 -11.18 2.41
CA HIS A 211 -0.18 -11.99 1.21
C HIS A 211 0.90 -11.50 0.26
N HIS A 212 1.40 -12.40 -0.55
CA HIS A 212 2.38 -12.07 -1.58
C HIS A 212 1.66 -11.44 -2.79
N LEU A 213 2.05 -10.22 -3.13
CA LEU A 213 1.42 -9.41 -4.17
C LEU A 213 2.39 -9.16 -5.33
N ARG A 214 1.91 -9.36 -6.56
CA ARG A 214 2.64 -9.07 -7.81
C ARG A 214 1.76 -8.34 -8.81
N THR A 215 2.37 -7.76 -9.84
CA THR A 215 1.59 -7.24 -10.97
C THR A 215 1.14 -8.37 -11.91
N SER A 216 -0.07 -8.23 -12.46
CA SER A 216 -0.60 -9.14 -13.47
C SER A 216 -0.25 -8.67 -14.88
N GLN A 217 -0.33 -9.59 -15.85
CA GLN A 217 -0.37 -9.25 -17.27
C GLN A 217 -1.78 -8.99 -17.79
N GLN A 218 -2.76 -9.61 -17.15
CA GLN A 218 -4.17 -9.52 -17.45
C GLN A 218 -4.86 -9.29 -16.11
N GLY A 219 -5.30 -8.07 -15.85
CA GLY A 219 -5.59 -7.63 -14.49
C GLY A 219 -4.57 -6.61 -13.99
N ASP A 220 -4.80 -6.06 -12.80
CA ASP A 220 -3.87 -5.18 -12.10
C ASP A 220 -2.90 -5.97 -11.21
N PHE A 221 -3.42 -6.98 -10.49
CA PHE A 221 -2.68 -7.69 -9.45
C PHE A 221 -2.84 -9.21 -9.52
N VAL A 222 -1.80 -9.92 -9.05
CA VAL A 222 -1.86 -11.35 -8.72
C VAL A 222 -1.50 -11.52 -7.24
N VAL A 223 -2.32 -12.25 -6.50
CA VAL A 223 -2.15 -12.53 -5.06
C VAL A 223 -1.89 -14.01 -4.85
N ASN A 224 -0.84 -14.31 -4.08
CA ASN A 224 -0.37 -15.67 -3.77
C ASN A 224 -0.19 -16.55 -5.03
N ASP A 225 0.21 -15.92 -6.14
CA ASP A 225 0.38 -16.55 -7.47
C ASP A 225 -0.85 -17.35 -7.96
N LYS A 226 -2.04 -17.03 -7.43
CA LYS A 226 -3.28 -17.78 -7.65
C LYS A 226 -4.44 -16.88 -8.08
N TYR A 227 -4.71 -15.84 -7.30
CA TYR A 227 -5.89 -15.00 -7.48
C TYR A 227 -5.55 -13.78 -8.32
N THR A 228 -6.34 -13.50 -9.36
CA THR A 228 -6.14 -12.34 -10.22
C THR A 228 -7.16 -11.26 -9.92
N PHE A 229 -6.72 -10.03 -9.69
CA PHE A 229 -7.60 -8.92 -9.35
C PHE A 229 -7.47 -7.78 -10.35
N GLU A 230 -8.62 -7.26 -10.76
CA GLU A 230 -8.76 -6.02 -11.51
C GLU A 230 -9.44 -4.99 -10.62
N VAL A 231 -8.77 -3.87 -10.33
CA VAL A 231 -9.23 -2.86 -9.36
C VAL A 231 -9.76 -1.64 -10.11
N GLY A 232 -10.91 -1.11 -9.67
CA GLY A 232 -11.47 0.06 -10.31
C GLY A 232 -12.71 0.64 -9.64
N GLY A 233 -13.28 1.64 -10.30
CA GLY A 233 -14.57 2.21 -9.89
C GLY A 233 -15.75 1.31 -10.28
N VAL A 234 -16.96 1.76 -9.93
CA VAL A 234 -18.24 1.04 -10.15
C VAL A 234 -18.40 0.53 -11.60
N ASN A 235 -17.94 1.30 -12.59
CA ASN A 235 -18.10 0.98 -14.02
C ASN A 235 -17.03 0.03 -14.58
N LYS A 236 -16.13 -0.51 -13.75
CA LYS A 236 -15.04 -1.37 -14.19
C LYS A 236 -15.62 -2.68 -14.78
N ARG A 237 -15.25 -2.97 -16.02
CA ARG A 237 -15.74 -4.16 -16.75
C ARG A 237 -14.95 -5.40 -16.37
N PHE A 238 -15.62 -6.55 -16.34
CA PHE A 238 -15.03 -7.87 -16.08
C PHE A 238 -14.27 -8.43 -17.31
N ASP A 239 -14.34 -7.74 -18.45
CA ASP A 239 -13.90 -8.26 -19.75
C ASP A 239 -12.42 -8.65 -19.82
N GLN A 240 -11.55 -7.96 -19.07
CA GLN A 240 -10.11 -8.18 -19.11
C GLN A 240 -9.69 -9.51 -18.46
N ILE A 241 -10.42 -9.94 -17.44
CA ILE A 241 -10.06 -11.12 -16.62
C ILE A 241 -11.07 -12.25 -16.73
N LYS A 242 -12.11 -12.12 -17.57
CA LYS A 242 -13.24 -13.06 -17.66
C LYS A 242 -12.87 -14.52 -17.92
N ASN A 243 -11.76 -14.76 -18.61
CA ASN A 243 -11.30 -16.10 -18.97
C ASN A 243 -10.24 -16.64 -18.00
N ILE A 244 -9.90 -15.87 -16.96
CA ILE A 244 -8.92 -16.24 -15.94
C ILE A 244 -9.69 -16.89 -14.79
N LYS A 245 -9.30 -18.12 -14.46
CA LYS A 245 -9.83 -18.82 -13.29
C LYS A 245 -9.44 -18.05 -12.01
N ASP A 246 -10.32 -18.09 -11.00
CA ASP A 246 -10.08 -17.48 -9.69
C ASP A 246 -9.75 -15.97 -9.80
N SER A 247 -10.55 -15.26 -10.62
CA SER A 247 -10.37 -13.85 -10.92
C SER A 247 -11.56 -13.00 -10.46
N PHE A 248 -11.25 -11.81 -9.95
CA PHE A 248 -12.21 -10.93 -9.26
C PHE A 248 -12.05 -9.48 -9.70
N VAL A 249 -13.18 -8.77 -9.83
CA VAL A 249 -13.16 -7.31 -9.97
C VAL A 249 -13.40 -6.69 -8.61
N VAL A 250 -12.50 -5.81 -8.21
CA VAL A 250 -12.60 -5.08 -6.95
C VAL A 250 -13.13 -3.69 -7.26
N THR A 251 -14.30 -3.36 -6.70
CA THR A 251 -15.04 -2.14 -7.00
C THR A 251 -15.11 -1.20 -5.81
N ASP A 252 -14.68 0.03 -6.03
CA ASP A 252 -14.89 1.15 -5.12
C ASP A 252 -16.31 1.72 -5.22
N ASN A 253 -16.72 2.53 -4.23
CA ASN A 253 -18.04 3.15 -4.10
C ASN A 253 -19.20 2.14 -4.22
N THR A 254 -18.99 0.94 -3.68
CA THR A 254 -19.95 -0.16 -3.69
C THR A 254 -20.06 -0.72 -2.28
N GLU A 255 -21.27 -0.79 -1.73
CA GLU A 255 -21.49 -1.33 -0.37
C GLU A 255 -21.45 -2.85 -0.35
N THR A 256 -22.10 -3.50 -1.33
CA THR A 256 -22.23 -4.95 -1.42
C THR A 256 -21.85 -5.45 -2.81
N GLY A 257 -21.17 -6.60 -2.86
CA GLY A 257 -20.75 -7.24 -4.11
C GLY A 257 -21.78 -8.18 -4.72
N PHE A 258 -21.43 -8.75 -5.87
CA PHE A 258 -22.20 -9.81 -6.52
C PHE A 258 -21.30 -10.67 -7.42
N GLY A 259 -21.40 -12.00 -7.28
CA GLY A 259 -20.56 -12.94 -8.03
C GLY A 259 -19.08 -12.67 -7.79
N ASN A 260 -18.30 -12.42 -8.85
CA ASN A 260 -16.86 -12.13 -8.72
C ASN A 260 -16.54 -10.63 -8.53
N ARG A 261 -17.54 -9.81 -8.19
CA ARG A 261 -17.35 -8.37 -7.90
C ARG A 261 -17.36 -8.14 -6.41
N ILE A 262 -16.26 -7.65 -5.86
CA ILE A 262 -16.05 -7.50 -4.42
C ILE A 262 -15.82 -6.03 -4.08
N PRO A 263 -16.55 -5.47 -3.10
CA PRO A 263 -16.28 -4.14 -2.59
C PRO A 263 -14.83 -3.95 -2.13
N LEU A 264 -14.19 -2.86 -2.57
CA LEU A 264 -12.80 -2.57 -2.24
C LEU A 264 -12.56 -2.51 -0.72
N TRP A 265 -13.46 -1.87 0.03
CA TRP A 265 -13.30 -1.65 1.46
C TRP A 265 -13.20 -2.95 2.28
N LEU A 266 -13.76 -4.07 1.81
CA LEU A 266 -13.68 -5.36 2.51
C LEU A 266 -12.26 -5.87 2.68
N PHE A 267 -11.36 -5.54 1.76
CA PHE A 267 -9.96 -5.94 1.86
C PHE A 267 -9.25 -5.30 3.05
N GLY A 268 -9.81 -4.21 3.60
CA GLY A 268 -9.31 -3.61 4.84
C GLY A 268 -9.77 -4.32 6.11
N LEU A 269 -10.45 -5.47 6.01
CA LEU A 269 -10.90 -6.26 7.15
C LEU A 269 -9.97 -7.40 7.56
N MET A 270 -8.86 -7.62 6.86
CA MET A 270 -8.12 -8.88 6.98
C MET A 270 -7.19 -8.97 8.20
N TYR A 271 -6.80 -7.83 8.81
CA TYR A 271 -5.97 -7.79 10.01
C TYR A 271 -6.36 -6.66 10.93
#